data_AF-G2Z274-F1
#
_entry.id   AF-G2Z274-F1
#
_cell.length_a   1.000
_cell.length_b   1.000
_cell.length_c   1.000
_cell.angle_alpha   90.00
_cell.angle_beta   90.00
_cell.angle_gamma   90.00
#
_symmetry.space_group_name_H-M   'P 1'
#
loop_
_entity.id
_entity.type
_entity.pdbx_description
1 polymer ?
#
loop_
_entity_poly.entity_id
_entity_poly.type
_entity_poly.pdbx_seq_one_letter_code
_entity_poly.pdbx_strand_id
1 'polypeptide(L)' 'MDNLYNFLLIIIFMCIGLYFLYTTYKKPAPYYSTDIKGYVAGILFVMMALLSLFGKFSILEAIQGLFNK' A
#
# COMPACT_ATOMS: atom_id res chain seq x y z
N MET A 1 8.59 19.75 7.87
CA MET A 1 7.15 19.44 7.83
C MET A 1 6.87 18.20 6.98
N ASP A 2 7.65 17.98 5.92
CA ASP A 2 7.50 16.85 4.98
C ASP A 2 7.62 15.46 5.63
N ASN A 3 8.44 15.32 6.66
CA ASN A 3 8.57 14.05 7.39
C ASN A 3 7.28 13.62 8.10
N LEU A 4 6.50 14.58 8.63
CA LEU A 4 5.23 14.27 9.28
C LEU A 4 4.18 13.84 8.23
N TYR A 5 4.12 14.54 7.10
CA TYR A 5 3.22 14.17 5.99
C TYR A 5 3.58 12.83 5.38
N ASN A 6 4.87 12.55 5.15
CA ASN A 6 5.32 11.24 4.67
C ASN A 6 4.98 10.14 5.69
N PHE A 7 5.15 10.39 6.98
CA PHE A 7 4.77 9.44 8.03
C PHE A 7 3.26 9.15 8.07
N LEU A 8 2.41 10.16 7.90
CA LEU A 8 0.97 9.96 7.78
C LEU A 8 0.60 9.13 6.53
N LEU A 9 1.26 9.40 5.40
CA LEU A 9 1.07 8.63 4.16
C LEU A 9 1.49 7.17 4.31
N ILE A 10 2.59 6.89 5.03
CA ILE A 10 3.00 5.52 5.38
C ILE A 10 1.88 4.78 6.10
N ILE A 11 1.30 5.39 7.14
CA ILE A 11 0.23 4.77 7.93
C ILE A 11 -0.98 4.48 7.03
N ILE A 12 -1.37 5.44 6.17
CA ILE A 12 -2.48 5.27 5.23
C ILE A 12 -2.22 4.12 4.26
N PHE A 13 -1.03 4.07 3.63
CA PHE A 13 -0.66 3.02 2.69
C PHE A 13 -0.62 1.65 3.37
N MET A 14 -0.13 1.59 4.61
CA MET A 14 -0.13 0.37 5.41
C MET A 14 -1.55 -0.12 5.70
N CYS A 15 -2.44 0.78 6.15
CA CYS A 15 -3.84 0.45 6.41
C CYS A 15 -4.58 -0.01 5.14
N ILE A 16 -4.36 0.65 4.00
CA ILE A 16 -4.94 0.27 2.72
C ILE A 16 -4.45 -1.12 2.30
N GLY A 17 -3.14 -1.37 2.39
CA GLY A 17 -2.56 -2.66 2.06
C GLY A 17 -3.13 -3.79 2.92
N LEU A 18 -3.20 -3.58 4.24
CA LEU A 18 -3.82 -4.54 5.17
C LEU A 18 -5.32 -4.73 4.91
N TYR A 19 -6.05 -3.67 4.55
CA TYR A 19 -7.46 -3.76 4.18
C TYR A 19 -7.66 -4.60 2.92
N PHE A 20 -6.85 -4.40 1.88
CA PHE A 20 -6.91 -5.22 0.67
C PHE A 20 -6.58 -6.69 0.97
N LEU A 21 -5.54 -6.96 1.75
CA LEU A 21 -5.20 -8.32 2.16
C LEU A 21 -6.35 -8.96 2.96
N TYR A 22 -6.89 -8.25 3.94
CA TYR A 22 -7.97 -8.75 4.80
C TYR A 22 -9.25 -9.03 4.01
N THR A 23 -9.68 -8.09 3.17
CA THR A 23 -10.91 -8.25 2.37
C THR A 23 -10.76 -9.32 1.30
N THR A 24 -9.58 -9.44 0.68
CA THR A 24 -9.30 -10.49 -0.31
C THR A 24 -9.22 -11.87 0.34
N TYR A 25 -8.66 -11.96 1.55
CA TYR A 25 -8.61 -13.18 2.33
C TYR A 25 -9.98 -13.63 2.83
N LYS A 26 -10.80 -12.68 3.32
CA LYS A 26 -12.11 -12.98 3.93
C LYS A 26 -13.23 -13.22 2.92
N LYS A 27 -13.08 -12.78 1.67
CA LYS A 27 -14.08 -13.07 0.63
C LYS A 27 -14.15 -14.58 0.39
N PRO A 28 -15.34 -15.20 0.41
CA PRO A 28 -15.49 -16.60 0.02
C PRO A 28 -15.06 -16.71 -1.44
N ALA A 29 -13.89 -17.31 -1.68
CA ALA A 29 -13.41 -17.55 -3.03
C ALA A 29 -14.45 -18.45 -3.73
N PRO A 30 -15.10 -18.01 -4.83
CA PRO A 30 -15.79 -18.97 -5.68
C PRO A 30 -14.71 -19.97 -6.10
N TYR A 31 -14.96 -21.26 -5.86
CA TYR A 31 -14.11 -22.47 -5.92
C TYR A 31 -12.87 -22.51 -6.86
N TYR A 32 -12.69 -21.58 -7.79
CA TYR A 32 -11.62 -21.52 -8.80
C TYR A 32 -11.00 -20.14 -9.06
N SER A 33 -11.43 -19.06 -8.39
CA SER A 33 -10.89 -17.72 -8.67
C SER A 33 -10.44 -17.03 -7.39
N THR A 34 -9.16 -17.21 -7.05
CA THR A 34 -8.49 -16.34 -6.08
C THR A 34 -8.41 -14.94 -6.68
N ASP A 35 -8.90 -13.92 -5.96
CA ASP A 35 -8.75 -12.51 -6.37
C ASP A 35 -7.27 -12.07 -6.23
N ILE A 36 -6.39 -12.62 -7.07
CA ILE A 36 -4.94 -12.40 -7.08
C ILE A 36 -4.63 -10.91 -7.13
N LYS A 37 -5.46 -10.13 -7.82
CA LYS A 37 -5.34 -8.67 -7.89
C LYS A 37 -5.36 -8.01 -6.50
N GLY A 38 -6.22 -8.48 -5.61
CA GLY A 38 -6.34 -7.94 -4.24
C GLY A 38 -5.12 -8.30 -3.38
N TYR A 39 -4.56 -9.50 -3.55
CA TYR A 39 -3.31 -9.89 -2.89
C TYR A 39 -2.11 -9.09 -3.41
N VAL A 40 -1.98 -8.97 -4.73
CA VAL A 40 -0.89 -8.22 -5.36
C VAL A 40 -0.95 -6.75 -4.96
N ALA A 41 -2.14 -6.13 -5.01
CA ALA A 41 -2.31 -4.75 -4.56
C ALA A 41 -1.98 -4.61 -3.07
N GLY A 42 -2.52 -5.48 -2.23
CA GLY A 42 -2.27 -5.47 -0.79
C GLY A 42 -0.79 -5.60 -0.44
N ILE A 43 -0.08 -6.55 -1.06
CA ILE A 43 1.37 -6.76 -0.88
C ILE A 43 2.14 -5.53 -1.34
N LEU A 44 1.83 -4.95 -2.50
CA LEU A 44 2.53 -3.77 -3.01
C LEU A 44 2.36 -2.56 -2.08
N PHE A 45 1.14 -2.30 -1.60
CA PHE A 45 0.88 -1.21 -0.66
C PHE A 45 1.62 -1.38 0.67
N VAL A 46 1.65 -2.61 1.21
CA VAL A 46 2.42 -2.92 2.42
C VAL A 46 3.92 -2.77 2.17
N MET A 47 4.45 -3.28 1.04
CA MET A 47 5.87 -3.16 0.70
C MET A 47 6.30 -1.70 0.55
N MET A 48 5.50 -0.86 -0.12
CA MET A 48 5.79 0.57 -0.25
C MET A 48 5.81 1.27 1.12
N ALA A 49 4.87 0.95 2.01
CA ALA A 49 4.85 1.49 3.36
C ALA A 49 6.10 1.06 4.17
N LEU A 50 6.50 -0.21 4.07
CA LEU A 50 7.69 -0.73 4.75
C LEU A 50 8.98 -0.11 4.22
N LEU A 51 9.15 -0.01 2.90
CA LEU A 51 10.32 0.63 2.30
C LEU A 51 10.43 2.11 2.70
N SER A 52 9.30 2.79 2.83
CA SER A 52 9.24 4.17 3.30
C SER A 52 9.59 4.29 4.79
N LEU A 53 9.14 3.34 5.62
CA LEU A 53 9.53 3.27 7.04
C LEU A 53 11.03 3.08 7.25
N PHE A 54 11.69 2.29 6.40
CA PHE A 54 13.14 2.11 6.45
C PHE A 54 13.93 3.31 5.90
N GLY A 55 13.26 4.39 5.50
CA GLY A 55 13.89 5.59 4.95
C GLY A 55 14.55 5.35 3.59
N LYS A 56 14.23 4.25 2.91
CA LYS A 56 14.74 3.93 1.57
C LYS A 56 13.94 4.61 0.46
N PHE A 57 12.77 5.15 0.80
CA PHE A 57 11.79 5.69 -0.14
C PHE A 57 10.94 6.76 0.53
N SER A 58 10.54 7.80 -0.19
CA SER A 58 9.58 8.80 0.27
C SER A 58 8.31 8.66 -0.56
N ILE A 59 7.20 8.30 0.10
CA ILE A 59 5.90 8.14 -0.57
C ILE A 59 5.43 9.50 -1.08
N LEU A 60 5.66 10.56 -0.30
CA LEU A 60 5.30 11.92 -0.68
C LEU A 60 5.98 12.34 -1.99
N GLU A 61 7.29 12.10 -2.12
CA GLU A 61 8.05 12.44 -3.33
C GLU A 61 7.60 11.62 -4.54
N ALA A 62 7.31 10.33 -4.34
CA ALA A 62 6.84 9.47 -5.42
C ALA A 62 5.47 9.90 -5.95
N ILE A 63 4.56 10.31 -5.05
CA ILE A 63 3.27 10.88 -5.42
C ILE A 63 3.46 12.20 -6.17
N GLN A 64 4.29 13.11 -5.65
CA GLN A 64 4.57 14.37 -6.33
C GLN A 64 5.19 14.15 -7.73
N GLY A 65 6.10 13.18 -7.88
CA GLY A 65 6.68 12.83 -9.17
C GLY A 65 5.70 12.21 -10.17
N LEU A 66 4.61 11.60 -9.69
CA LEU A 66 3.52 11.12 -10.54
C LEU A 66 2.59 12.26 -11.01
N PHE A 67 2.37 13.27 -10.16
CA PHE A 67 1.48 14.41 -10.47
C PHE A 67 2.17 15.58 -11.17
N ASN A 68 3.49 15.71 -11.06
CA ASN A 68 4.30 16.70 -11.80
C ASN A 68 4.79 16.17 -13.17
N LYS A 69 4.26 15.04 -13.62
CA LYS A 69 4.36 14.57 -15.00
C LYS A 69 3.13 14.98 -15.80
#